data_AF-A0A2S5RAI2-F1
#
_entry.id   AF-A0A2S5RAI2-F1
#
_cell.length_a   1.000
_cell.length_b   1.000
_cell.length_c   1.000
_cell.angle_alpha   90.00
_cell.angle_beta   90.00
_cell.angle_gamma   90.00
#
_symmetry.space_group_name_H-M   'P 1'
#
loop_
_entity.id
_entity.type
_entity.pdbx_description
1 polymer ?
#
loop_
_entity_poly.entity_id
_entity_poly.type
_entity_poly.pdbx_seq_one_letter_code
_entity_poly.pdbx_strand_id
1 'polypeptide(L)'
;MWDLGEREINFYELIGDFYEYERASWCFYYLFRALSFLKDPSFIPEVMRYFPPDGKEAWPWDMNGMWTEPMLSVVTNAPGYMPWLMRSLHLLHPGARGFAGDFMFSMIFQTFRPITPEVLPELPIVDALPLGKRDLVLSLLEDGISEWKNILEQDEITLKNANSEPEINRAKKDVDSAKESLACYQYVRGQLLLLPKEVISIGHR
;
A
#
# COMPACT_ATOMS: atom_id res chain seq x y z
N MET A 1 -7.01 -5.78 -25.48
CA MET A 1 -8.06 -6.57 -24.82
C MET A 1 -9.16 -5.69 -24.25
N TRP A 2 -8.86 -4.49 -23.73
CA TRP A 2 -9.88 -3.60 -23.14
C TRP A 2 -10.38 -2.44 -24.01
N ASP A 3 -9.87 -2.27 -25.23
CA ASP A 3 -10.23 -1.12 -26.08
C ASP A 3 -11.20 -1.45 -27.23
N LEU A 4 -11.81 -2.64 -27.21
CA LEU A 4 -12.68 -3.08 -28.29
C LEU A 4 -13.89 -3.85 -27.73
N GLY A 5 -14.93 -3.13 -27.30
CA GLY A 5 -16.30 -3.69 -27.26
C GLY A 5 -17.10 -3.59 -25.94
N GLU A 6 -16.56 -3.07 -24.85
CA GLU A 6 -17.17 -3.26 -23.52
C GLU A 6 -18.25 -2.24 -23.10
N ARG A 7 -19.06 -1.71 -24.04
CA ARG A 7 -20.24 -0.91 -23.66
C ARG A 7 -21.48 -1.75 -23.35
N GLU A 8 -21.43 -3.07 -23.58
CA GLU A 8 -22.59 -3.96 -23.47
C GLU A 8 -22.30 -5.29 -22.73
N ILE A 9 -21.12 -5.48 -22.13
CA ILE A 9 -20.81 -6.71 -21.39
C ILE A 9 -21.52 -6.68 -20.02
N ASN A 10 -22.41 -7.63 -19.78
CA ASN A 10 -22.97 -7.86 -18.46
C ASN A 10 -21.95 -8.65 -17.63
N PHE A 11 -21.18 -7.97 -16.79
CA PHE A 11 -20.12 -8.61 -16.00
C PHE A 11 -20.62 -9.56 -14.91
N TYR A 12 -21.93 -9.57 -14.63
CA TYR A 12 -22.60 -10.60 -13.81
C TYR A 12 -23.10 -11.79 -14.64
N GLU A 13 -22.79 -11.81 -15.94
CA GLU A 13 -23.05 -12.97 -16.79
C GLU A 13 -22.16 -14.13 -16.36
N LEU A 14 -22.80 -15.27 -16.14
CA LEU A 14 -22.14 -16.53 -15.89
C LEU A 14 -21.74 -17.12 -17.25
N ILE A 15 -20.44 -17.22 -17.52
CA ILE A 15 -19.89 -17.79 -18.75
C ILE A 15 -19.23 -19.12 -18.40
N GLY A 16 -19.96 -20.21 -18.63
CA GLY A 16 -19.57 -21.54 -18.16
C GLY A 16 -19.82 -21.69 -16.65
N ASP A 17 -18.78 -22.05 -15.91
CA ASP A 17 -18.84 -22.23 -14.43
C ASP A 17 -18.37 -20.99 -13.66
N PHE A 18 -18.00 -19.90 -14.35
CA PHE A 18 -17.42 -18.71 -13.75
C PHE A 18 -18.17 -17.46 -14.19
N TYR A 19 -18.29 -16.48 -13.29
CA TYR A 19 -18.74 -15.15 -13.67
C TYR A 19 -17.63 -14.42 -14.42
N GLU A 20 -17.99 -13.55 -15.38
CA GLU A 20 -16.98 -12.83 -16.16
C GLU A 20 -16.11 -11.92 -15.29
N TYR A 21 -16.64 -11.39 -14.17
CA TYR A 21 -15.83 -10.68 -13.17
C TYR A 21 -14.75 -11.58 -12.55
N GLU A 22 -15.00 -12.89 -12.36
CA GLU A 22 -14.02 -13.85 -11.83
C GLU A 22 -12.92 -14.13 -12.84
N ARG A 23 -13.24 -14.17 -14.13
CA ARG A 23 -12.24 -14.34 -15.20
C ARG A 23 -11.33 -13.11 -15.34
N ALA A 24 -11.88 -11.90 -15.32
CA ALA A 24 -11.10 -10.66 -15.34
C ALA A 24 -10.16 -10.57 -14.11
N SER A 25 -10.68 -10.95 -12.95
CA SER A 25 -9.98 -11.18 -11.69
C SER A 25 -8.72 -12.04 -11.87
N TRP A 26 -8.86 -13.23 -12.46
CA TRP A 26 -7.71 -14.12 -12.72
C TRP A 26 -6.65 -13.48 -13.61
N CYS A 27 -7.03 -12.66 -14.59
CA CYS A 27 -6.07 -11.93 -15.42
C CYS A 27 -5.20 -10.98 -14.59
N PHE A 28 -5.78 -10.22 -13.65
CA PHE A 28 -5.01 -9.38 -12.74
C PHE A 28 -4.13 -10.20 -11.80
N TYR A 29 -4.64 -11.30 -11.24
CA TYR A 29 -3.84 -12.24 -10.43
C TYR A 29 -2.59 -12.71 -11.19
N TYR A 30 -2.77 -13.20 -12.42
CA TYR A 30 -1.68 -13.72 -13.23
C TYR A 30 -0.72 -12.62 -13.68
N LEU A 31 -1.20 -11.40 -13.96
CA LEU A 31 -0.35 -10.25 -14.23
C LEU A 31 0.55 -9.94 -13.02
N PHE A 32 -0.01 -9.87 -11.81
CA PHE A 32 0.75 -9.59 -10.59
C PHE A 32 1.69 -10.73 -10.18
N ARG A 33 1.24 -11.98 -10.32
CA ARG A 33 2.12 -13.15 -10.16
C ARG A 33 3.23 -13.16 -11.19
N ALA A 34 2.96 -12.77 -12.44
CA ALA A 34 4.00 -12.62 -13.44
C ALA A 34 5.00 -11.52 -13.05
N LEU A 35 4.60 -10.46 -12.33
CA LEU A 35 5.55 -9.42 -11.86
C LEU A 35 6.64 -9.98 -10.95
N SER A 36 6.34 -10.96 -10.09
CA SER A 36 7.37 -11.58 -9.25
C SER A 36 8.38 -12.41 -10.05
N PHE A 37 8.01 -12.83 -11.27
CA PHE A 37 8.88 -13.57 -12.19
C PHE A 37 9.59 -12.68 -13.22
N LEU A 38 8.92 -11.65 -13.74
CA LEU A 38 9.41 -10.82 -14.85
C LEU A 38 10.52 -9.85 -14.43
N LYS A 39 10.63 -9.53 -13.13
CA LYS A 39 11.62 -8.57 -12.59
C LYS A 39 11.56 -7.17 -13.23
N ASP A 40 10.48 -6.85 -13.95
CA ASP A 40 10.27 -5.56 -14.61
C ASP A 40 9.10 -4.79 -13.96
N PRO A 41 9.41 -3.78 -13.13
CA PRO A 41 8.39 -2.98 -12.45
C PRO A 41 7.76 -1.89 -13.34
N SER A 42 8.18 -1.71 -14.60
CA SER A 42 7.70 -0.62 -15.46
C SER A 42 6.21 -0.68 -15.81
N PHE A 43 5.58 -1.84 -15.59
CA PHE A 43 4.17 -2.08 -15.83
C PHE A 43 3.26 -1.62 -14.67
N ILE A 44 3.81 -1.41 -13.46
CA ILE A 44 3.06 -0.95 -12.28
C ILE A 44 2.21 0.30 -12.54
N PRO A 45 2.73 1.38 -13.18
CA PRO A 45 1.94 2.56 -13.50
C PRO A 45 0.75 2.25 -14.41
N GLU A 46 0.92 1.34 -15.38
CA GLU A 46 -0.14 0.99 -16.32
C GLU A 46 -1.27 0.27 -15.62
N VAL A 47 -0.97 -0.67 -14.71
CA VAL A 47 -2.03 -1.35 -13.93
C VAL A 47 -2.69 -0.41 -12.93
N MET A 48 -1.92 0.50 -12.31
CA MET A 48 -2.45 1.40 -11.27
C MET A 48 -3.61 2.28 -11.73
N ARG A 49 -3.72 2.54 -13.03
CA ARG A 49 -4.81 3.32 -13.64
C ARG A 49 -6.13 2.57 -13.72
N TYR A 50 -6.12 1.24 -13.65
CA TYR A 50 -7.30 0.40 -13.84
C TYR A 50 -7.94 -0.05 -12.52
N PHE A 51 -7.56 0.55 -11.40
CA PHE A 51 -8.15 0.30 -10.09
C PHE A 51 -9.32 1.26 -9.84
N PRO A 52 -10.58 0.84 -10.08
CA PRO A 52 -11.74 1.69 -9.80
C PRO A 52 -11.94 1.86 -8.28
N PRO A 53 -12.66 2.91 -7.85
CA PRO A 53 -12.98 3.12 -6.45
C PRO A 53 -13.98 2.10 -5.92
N ASP A 54 -14.02 1.96 -4.59
CA ASP A 54 -15.20 1.41 -3.93
C ASP A 54 -16.35 2.44 -4.00
N GLY A 55 -17.53 2.01 -4.47
CA GLY A 55 -18.62 2.94 -4.77
C GLY A 55 -20.01 2.31 -4.82
N LYS A 56 -21.04 3.15 -4.66
CA LYS A 56 -22.48 2.77 -4.64
C LYS A 56 -23.01 2.17 -5.94
N GLU A 57 -22.35 2.48 -7.05
CA GLU A 57 -22.52 1.75 -8.32
C GLU A 57 -21.40 0.71 -8.34
N ALA A 58 -21.78 -0.56 -8.22
CA ALA A 58 -20.84 -1.66 -8.25
C ALA A 58 -20.09 -1.64 -9.59
N TRP A 59 -18.86 -1.14 -9.58
CA TRP A 59 -17.92 -1.58 -10.59
C TRP A 59 -17.82 -3.11 -10.45
N PRO A 60 -17.88 -3.87 -11.54
CA PRO A 60 -17.96 -5.34 -11.45
C PRO A 60 -16.76 -5.99 -10.75
N TRP A 61 -15.71 -5.22 -10.53
CA TRP A 61 -14.52 -5.53 -9.78
C TRP A 61 -14.32 -4.41 -8.74
N ASP A 62 -14.99 -4.53 -7.59
CA ASP A 62 -14.68 -3.73 -6.42
C ASP A 62 -13.41 -4.27 -5.73
N MET A 63 -12.71 -3.40 -5.03
CA MET A 63 -11.36 -3.69 -4.55
C MET A 63 -11.36 -4.25 -3.13
N ASN A 64 -12.47 -4.82 -2.66
CA ASN A 64 -12.52 -5.48 -1.36
C ASN A 64 -11.67 -6.76 -1.36
N GLY A 65 -10.35 -6.59 -1.18
CA GLY A 65 -9.40 -7.58 -0.67
C GLY A 65 -8.56 -8.34 -1.70
N MET A 66 -9.08 -8.71 -2.88
CA MET A 66 -8.43 -9.76 -3.67
C MET A 66 -7.20 -9.31 -4.49
N TRP A 67 -7.09 -8.03 -4.84
CA TRP A 67 -6.04 -7.52 -5.77
C TRP A 67 -4.92 -6.76 -5.09
N THR A 68 -5.23 -6.09 -3.98
CA THR A 68 -4.27 -5.37 -3.14
C THR A 68 -3.25 -6.34 -2.57
N GLU A 69 -3.70 -7.48 -2.04
CA GLU A 69 -2.81 -8.48 -1.44
C GLU A 69 -1.75 -9.03 -2.42
N PRO A 70 -2.07 -9.45 -3.66
CA PRO A 70 -1.06 -9.79 -4.68
C PRO A 70 -0.05 -8.67 -4.95
N MET A 71 -0.50 -7.42 -5.05
CA MET A 71 0.41 -6.28 -5.26
C MET A 71 1.30 -6.01 -4.05
N LEU A 72 0.73 -6.00 -2.84
CA LEU A 72 1.48 -5.87 -1.61
C LEU A 72 2.50 -7.00 -1.52
N SER A 73 2.12 -8.23 -1.83
CA SER A 73 3.03 -9.38 -1.87
C SER A 73 4.22 -9.13 -2.79
N VAL A 74 3.99 -8.62 -4.00
CA VAL A 74 5.07 -8.29 -4.94
C VAL A 74 6.03 -7.25 -4.35
N VAL A 75 5.50 -6.21 -3.69
CA VAL A 75 6.28 -5.10 -3.12
C VAL A 75 7.06 -5.56 -1.90
N THR A 76 6.43 -6.37 -1.06
CA THR A 76 7.07 -6.97 0.11
C THR A 76 8.19 -7.94 -0.25
N ASN A 77 8.13 -8.53 -1.44
CA ASN A 77 9.15 -9.47 -1.93
C ASN A 77 10.24 -8.80 -2.78
N ALA A 78 10.07 -7.54 -3.20
CA ALA A 78 11.00 -6.84 -4.08
C ALA A 78 11.14 -5.35 -3.71
N PRO A 79 12.05 -4.98 -2.79
CA PRO A 79 12.29 -3.58 -2.42
C PRO A 79 12.59 -2.65 -3.62
N GLY A 80 13.19 -3.19 -4.69
CA GLY A 80 13.43 -2.46 -5.93
C GLY A 80 12.17 -1.94 -6.64
N TYR A 81 10.98 -2.36 -6.22
CA TYR A 81 9.71 -1.91 -6.80
C TYR A 81 9.10 -0.72 -6.04
N MET A 82 9.61 -0.38 -4.84
CA MET A 82 9.14 0.79 -4.07
C MET A 82 9.20 2.11 -4.87
N PRO A 83 10.27 2.41 -5.64
CA PRO A 83 10.31 3.62 -6.47
C PRO A 83 9.16 3.69 -7.49
N TRP A 84 8.76 2.56 -8.06
CA TRP A 84 7.70 2.49 -9.07
C TRP A 84 6.32 2.65 -8.47
N LEU A 85 6.06 2.03 -7.33
CA LEU A 85 4.84 2.29 -6.58
C LEU A 85 4.73 3.75 -6.17
N MET A 86 5.79 4.31 -5.57
CA MET A 86 5.77 5.68 -5.05
C MET A 86 5.43 6.68 -6.17
N ARG A 87 6.01 6.49 -7.37
CA ARG A 87 5.64 7.26 -8.58
C ARG A 87 4.18 7.09 -8.95
N SER A 88 3.61 5.91 -8.76
CA SER A 88 2.32 5.52 -9.31
C SER A 88 1.14 5.73 -8.37
N LEU A 89 1.36 6.00 -7.07
CA LEU A 89 0.27 6.21 -6.10
C LEU A 89 -0.78 7.22 -6.55
N HIS A 90 -0.37 8.27 -7.27
CA HIS A 90 -1.27 9.32 -7.77
C HIS A 90 -2.16 8.88 -8.95
N LEU A 91 -1.88 7.72 -9.56
CA LEU A 91 -2.65 7.14 -10.64
C LEU A 91 -3.86 6.35 -10.13
N LEU A 92 -3.88 5.99 -8.84
CA LEU A 92 -5.03 5.36 -8.21
C LEU A 92 -6.22 6.31 -8.23
N HIS A 93 -7.41 5.75 -8.47
CA HIS A 93 -8.64 6.52 -8.38
C HIS A 93 -8.83 7.09 -6.96
N PRO A 94 -9.37 8.31 -6.76
CA PRO A 94 -9.51 8.91 -5.42
C PRO A 94 -10.26 8.04 -4.39
N GLY A 95 -11.28 7.29 -4.81
CA GLY A 95 -11.99 6.34 -3.95
C GLY A 95 -11.23 5.03 -3.64
N ALA A 96 -10.03 4.85 -4.19
CA ALA A 96 -9.08 3.79 -3.84
C ALA A 96 -8.06 4.23 -2.77
N ARG A 97 -8.39 5.26 -1.97
CA ARG A 97 -7.47 5.84 -0.97
C ARG A 97 -6.99 4.81 0.06
N GLY A 98 -7.85 3.88 0.47
CA GLY A 98 -7.48 2.80 1.40
C GLY A 98 -6.25 2.02 0.90
N PHE A 99 -6.25 1.64 -0.37
CA PHE A 99 -5.14 0.89 -0.98
C PHE A 99 -3.86 1.70 -1.10
N ALA A 100 -3.96 3.00 -1.38
CA ALA A 100 -2.80 3.89 -1.33
C ALA A 100 -2.19 3.92 0.09
N GLY A 101 -3.04 3.85 1.12
CA GLY A 101 -2.65 3.65 2.52
C GLY A 101 -1.93 2.32 2.76
N ASP A 102 -2.49 1.21 2.28
CA ASP A 102 -1.91 -0.14 2.43
C ASP A 102 -0.54 -0.26 1.75
N PHE A 103 -0.40 0.31 0.54
CA PHE A 103 0.91 0.39 -0.13
C PHE A 103 1.89 1.19 0.70
N MET A 104 1.45 2.32 1.26
CA MET A 104 2.30 3.16 2.10
C MET A 104 2.76 2.41 3.35
N PHE A 105 1.83 1.74 4.04
CA PHE A 105 2.10 0.88 5.19
C PHE A 105 3.13 -0.20 4.86
N SER A 106 2.92 -0.93 3.76
CA SER A 106 3.81 -2.01 3.37
C SER A 106 5.22 -1.53 3.02
N MET A 107 5.35 -0.40 2.32
CA MET A 107 6.66 0.17 2.02
C MET A 107 7.41 0.60 3.30
N ILE A 108 6.70 1.19 4.28
CA ILE A 108 7.27 1.54 5.59
C ILE A 108 7.70 0.27 6.32
N PHE A 109 6.77 -0.66 6.52
CA PHE A 109 7.03 -1.89 7.25
C PHE A 109 8.23 -2.66 6.69
N GLN A 110 8.34 -2.80 5.37
CA GLN A 110 9.45 -3.50 4.74
C GLN A 110 10.79 -2.78 4.85
N THR A 111 10.77 -1.45 4.94
CA THR A 111 11.99 -0.68 5.17
C THR A 111 12.51 -0.88 6.59
N PHE A 112 11.62 -0.80 7.59
CA PHE A 112 12.05 -0.75 8.99
C PHE A 112 12.13 -2.13 9.67
N ARG A 113 11.32 -3.11 9.26
CA ARG A 113 11.32 -4.47 9.84
C ARG A 113 12.69 -5.16 9.84
N PRO A 114 13.51 -5.11 8.78
CA PRO A 114 14.78 -5.85 8.76
C PRO A 114 15.93 -5.11 9.44
N ILE A 115 15.73 -3.88 9.94
CA ILE A 115 16.80 -3.08 10.54
C ILE A 115 17.24 -3.72 11.86
N THR A 116 18.54 -4.02 11.96
CA THR A 116 19.17 -4.47 13.21
C THR A 116 20.29 -3.49 13.61
N PRO A 117 20.66 -3.42 14.91
CA PRO A 117 21.69 -2.50 15.39
C PRO A 117 23.08 -2.65 14.74
N GLU A 118 23.34 -3.80 14.13
CA GLU A 118 24.66 -4.18 13.62
C GLU A 118 24.93 -3.72 12.18
N VAL A 119 23.91 -3.26 11.46
CA VAL A 119 23.99 -2.90 10.04
C VAL A 119 23.46 -1.48 9.83
N LEU A 120 24.19 -0.68 9.04
CA LEU A 120 23.70 0.62 8.62
C LEU A 120 22.42 0.40 7.80
N PRO A 121 21.26 0.95 8.22
CA PRO A 121 20.01 0.65 7.57
C PRO A 121 19.93 1.30 6.19
N GLU A 122 19.61 0.50 5.17
CA GLU A 122 19.09 1.02 3.92
C GLU A 122 17.65 1.50 4.14
N LEU A 123 17.31 2.68 3.63
CA LEU A 123 15.99 3.28 3.81
C LEU A 123 15.30 3.48 2.46
N PRO A 124 14.97 2.40 1.72
CA PRO A 124 14.48 2.47 0.34
C PRO A 124 13.20 3.31 0.20
N ILE A 125 12.34 3.34 1.22
CA ILE A 125 11.19 4.25 1.23
C ILE A 125 11.59 5.72 1.20
N VAL A 126 12.62 6.11 1.95
CA VAL A 126 13.12 7.49 2.02
C VAL A 126 13.72 7.88 0.67
N ASP A 127 14.47 6.98 0.04
CA ASP A 127 15.01 7.17 -1.30
C ASP A 127 13.92 7.31 -2.36
N ALA A 128 12.77 6.65 -2.15
CA ALA A 128 11.62 6.73 -3.06
C ALA A 128 10.78 8.01 -2.88
N LEU A 129 10.76 8.64 -1.69
CA LEU A 129 9.89 9.80 -1.39
C LEU A 129 9.91 10.93 -2.46
N PRO A 130 11.05 11.34 -3.03
CA PRO A 130 11.09 12.40 -4.05
C PRO A 130 10.29 12.08 -5.31
N LEU A 131 9.97 10.80 -5.53
CA LEU A 131 9.28 10.32 -6.71
C LEU A 131 7.76 10.38 -6.59
N GLY A 132 7.24 10.55 -5.38
CA GLY A 132 5.81 10.59 -5.11
C GLY A 132 5.21 11.97 -5.25
N LYS A 133 3.92 12.04 -5.54
CA LYS A 133 3.18 13.32 -5.50
C LYS A 133 3.09 13.79 -4.05
N ARG A 134 3.89 14.82 -3.70
CA ARG A 134 4.11 15.28 -2.32
C ARG A 134 2.84 15.39 -1.48
N ASP A 135 1.82 16.11 -1.96
CA ASP A 135 0.58 16.34 -1.20
C ASP A 135 -0.17 15.03 -0.92
N LEU A 136 -0.16 14.10 -1.89
CA LEU A 136 -0.77 12.78 -1.71
C LEU A 136 0.01 11.99 -0.66
N VAL A 137 1.33 11.86 -0.82
CA VAL A 137 2.18 11.09 0.10
C VAL A 137 2.10 11.66 1.52
N LEU A 138 2.15 12.99 1.66
CA LEU A 138 1.99 13.66 2.94
C LEU A 138 0.63 13.33 3.58
N SER A 139 -0.46 13.39 2.81
CA SER A 139 -1.79 13.06 3.32
C SER A 139 -1.90 11.60 3.78
N LEU A 140 -1.28 10.64 3.05
CA LEU A 140 -1.29 9.22 3.42
C LEU A 140 -0.48 8.97 4.70
N LEU A 141 0.65 9.67 4.86
CA LEU A 141 1.45 9.62 6.09
C LEU A 141 0.69 10.21 7.28
N GLU A 142 -0.06 11.30 7.07
CA GLU A 142 -0.86 11.92 8.14
C GLU A 142 -2.06 11.06 8.55
N ASP A 143 -2.71 10.39 7.60
CA ASP A 143 -3.74 9.39 7.88
C ASP A 143 -3.16 8.26 8.74
N GLY A 144 -2.05 7.65 8.31
CA GLY A 144 -1.42 6.56 9.06
C GLY A 144 -0.89 6.98 10.43
N ILE A 145 -0.35 8.19 10.58
CA ILE A 145 0.02 8.74 11.91
C ILE A 145 -1.20 8.85 12.82
N SER A 146 -2.32 9.31 12.28
CA SER A 146 -3.57 9.46 13.05
C SER A 146 -4.11 8.10 13.47
N GLU A 147 -4.07 7.12 12.58
CA GLU A 147 -4.44 5.74 12.86
C GLU A 147 -3.57 5.12 13.95
N TRP A 148 -2.24 5.19 13.83
CA TRP A 148 -1.33 4.64 14.83
C TRP A 148 -1.42 5.34 16.19
N LYS A 149 -1.76 6.62 16.24
CA LYS A 149 -2.08 7.32 17.50
C LYS A 149 -3.33 6.72 18.16
N ASN A 150 -4.39 6.52 17.39
CA ASN A 150 -5.62 5.92 17.90
C ASN A 150 -5.37 4.49 18.39
N ILE A 151 -4.61 3.69 17.63
CA ILE A 151 -4.23 2.32 18.03
C ILE A 151 -3.41 2.35 19.33
N LEU A 152 -2.39 3.20 19.41
CA LEU A 152 -1.57 3.35 20.62
C LEU A 152 -2.42 3.71 21.85
N GLU A 153 -3.37 4.65 21.70
CA GLU A 153 -4.29 5.00 22.79
C GLU A 153 -5.12 3.80 23.25
N GLN A 154 -5.64 2.98 22.33
CA GLN A 154 -6.38 1.76 22.66
C GLN A 154 -5.51 0.68 23.31
N ASP A 155 -4.28 0.50 22.83
CA ASP A 155 -3.32 -0.46 23.37
C ASP A 155 -2.89 -0.06 24.78
N GLU A 156 -2.69 1.23 25.04
CA GLU A 156 -2.40 1.75 26.38
C GLU A 156 -3.57 1.58 27.35
N ILE A 157 -4.82 1.73 26.90
CA ILE A 157 -6.01 1.42 27.69
C ILE A 157 -6.06 -0.08 28.00
N THR A 158 -5.80 -0.93 27.00
CA THR A 158 -5.77 -2.39 27.15
C THR A 158 -4.71 -2.81 28.17
N LEU A 159 -3.51 -2.22 28.11
CA LEU A 159 -2.45 -2.46 29.08
C LEU A 159 -2.82 -2.06 30.51
N LYS A 160 -3.49 -0.91 30.68
CA LYS A 160 -3.96 -0.46 32.00
C LYS A 160 -5.00 -1.39 32.62
N ASN A 161 -5.81 -2.05 31.78
CA ASN A 161 -6.89 -2.93 32.19
C ASN A 161 -6.48 -4.43 32.29
N ALA A 162 -5.25 -4.78 31.92
CA ALA A 162 -4.75 -6.14 31.98
C ALA A 162 -4.57 -6.60 33.43
N ASN A 163 -5.13 -7.77 33.77
CA ASN A 163 -5.23 -8.23 35.17
C ASN A 163 -4.41 -9.49 35.45
N SER A 164 -3.76 -10.05 34.44
CA SER A 164 -2.89 -11.21 34.56
C SER A 164 -1.56 -10.97 33.86
N GLU A 165 -0.50 -11.63 34.34
CA GLU A 165 0.85 -11.51 33.76
C GLU A 165 0.89 -11.83 32.25
N PRO A 166 0.20 -12.87 31.73
CA PRO A 166 0.12 -13.10 30.28
C PRO A 166 -0.54 -11.95 29.51
N GLU A 167 -1.63 -11.36 30.03
CA GLU A 167 -2.32 -10.23 29.41
C GLU A 167 -1.44 -8.97 29.42
N ILE A 168 -0.79 -8.69 30.55
CA ILE A 168 0.14 -7.55 30.68
C ILE A 168 1.28 -7.69 29.66
N ASN A 169 1.86 -8.89 29.53
CA ASN A 169 2.95 -9.12 28.58
C ASN A 169 2.51 -8.98 27.12
N ARG A 170 1.28 -9.37 26.79
CA ARG A 170 0.71 -9.17 25.45
C ARG A 170 0.48 -7.69 25.17
N ALA A 171 -0.25 -7.00 26.05
CA ALA A 171 -0.59 -5.60 25.87
C ALA A 171 0.66 -4.69 25.84
N LYS A 172 1.73 -5.03 26.58
CA LYS A 172 3.02 -4.34 26.46
C LYS A 172 3.61 -4.45 25.06
N LYS A 173 3.59 -5.66 24.47
CA LYS A 173 4.10 -5.87 23.10
C LYS A 173 3.27 -5.08 22.08
N ASP A 174 1.96 -5.03 22.26
CA ASP A 174 1.08 -4.28 21.36
C ASP A 174 1.39 -2.77 21.45
N VAL A 175 1.52 -2.22 22.67
CA VAL A 175 1.95 -0.82 22.90
C VAL A 175 3.32 -0.53 22.27
N ASP A 176 4.30 -1.40 22.48
CA ASP A 176 5.65 -1.20 21.93
C ASP A 176 5.63 -1.25 20.39
N SER A 177 4.90 -2.19 19.80
CA SER A 177 4.68 -2.31 18.35
C SER A 177 3.99 -1.07 17.76
N ALA A 178 2.97 -0.54 18.43
CA ALA A 178 2.28 0.68 18.01
C ALA A 178 3.20 1.91 18.08
N LYS A 179 4.03 2.03 19.12
CA LYS A 179 5.04 3.09 19.25
C LYS A 179 6.08 3.02 18.13
N GLU A 180 6.60 1.83 17.85
CA GLU A 180 7.56 1.62 16.75
C GLU A 180 6.96 2.01 15.40
N SER A 181 5.74 1.55 15.12
CA SER A 181 5.03 1.87 13.88
C SER A 181 4.78 3.38 13.74
N LEU A 182 4.30 4.02 14.81
CA LEU A 182 4.10 5.47 14.85
C LEU A 182 5.41 6.23 14.60
N ALA A 183 6.52 5.81 15.22
CA ALA A 183 7.83 6.42 15.04
C ALA A 183 8.31 6.29 13.58
N CYS A 184 8.11 5.13 12.94
CA CYS A 184 8.45 4.92 11.53
C CYS A 184 7.70 5.89 10.61
N TYR A 185 6.39 6.03 10.79
CA TYR A 185 5.58 6.97 10.01
C TYR A 185 6.01 8.43 10.24
N GLN A 186 6.25 8.82 11.49
CA GLN A 186 6.71 10.17 11.83
C GLN A 186 8.09 10.47 11.22
N TYR A 187 8.99 9.48 11.24
CA TYR A 187 10.30 9.59 10.64
C TYR A 187 10.20 9.80 9.12
N VAL A 188 9.45 8.96 8.41
CA VAL A 188 9.25 9.09 6.96
C VAL A 188 8.60 10.43 6.60
N ARG A 189 7.61 10.88 7.38
CA ARG A 189 7.03 12.21 7.23
C ARG A 189 8.07 13.32 7.41
N GLY A 190 8.92 13.20 8.43
CA GLY A 190 10.05 14.13 8.64
C GLY A 190 10.95 14.20 7.41
N GLN A 191 11.34 13.05 6.85
CA GLN A 191 12.16 12.99 5.64
C GLN A 191 11.47 13.65 4.44
N LEU A 192 10.16 13.40 4.23
CA LEU A 192 9.40 14.05 3.15
C LEU A 192 9.40 15.58 3.31
N LEU A 193 9.25 16.07 4.54
CA LEU A 193 9.22 17.51 4.81
C LEU A 193 10.57 18.20 4.57
N LEU A 194 11.68 17.48 4.73
CA LEU A 194 13.03 17.98 4.43
C LEU A 194 13.31 18.07 2.91
N LEU A 195 12.57 17.34 2.08
CA LEU A 195 12.72 17.44 0.63
C LEU A 195 12.30 18.83 0.13
N PRO A 196 12.97 19.40 -0.90
CA PRO A 196 12.54 20.62 -1.55
C PRO A 196 11.10 20.52 -2.06
N LYS A 197 10.33 21.61 -2.00
CA LYS A 197 8.95 21.64 -2.51
C LYS A 197 8.87 21.41 -4.03
N GLU A 198 9.96 21.64 -4.75
CA GLU A 198 10.04 21.63 -6.22
C GLU A 198 10.77 20.40 -6.80
N VAL A 199 10.70 19.22 -6.17
CA VAL A 199 11.15 17.99 -6.86
C VAL A 199 10.02 17.44 -7.72
N ILE A 200 9.62 18.19 -8.75
CA ILE A 200 8.96 17.62 -9.92
C ILE A 200 10.08 17.24 -10.89
N SER A 201 10.79 16.14 -10.63
CA SER A 201 11.53 15.50 -11.72
C SER A 201 10.54 14.64 -12.51
N ILE A 202 9.76 15.27 -13.39
CA ILE A 202 9.31 14.59 -14.59
C ILE A 202 10.59 14.40 -15.40
N GLY A 203 11.23 13.24 -15.22
CA GLY A 203 12.44 12.87 -15.92
C GLY A 203 12.40 11.39 -16.18
N HIS A 204 11.84 11.01 -17.33
CA HIS A 204 12.26 9.80 -18.02
C HIS A 204 13.79 9.86 -18.17
N ARG A 205 14.48 8.90 -17.58
CA ARG A 205 15.78 8.41 -18.06
C ARG A 205 15.70 6.91 -18.13
#